data_AF-A0AAW4BH42-F1
#
_entry.id   AF-A0AAW4BH42-F1
#
_cell.length_a   1.000
_cell.length_b   1.000
_cell.length_c   1.000
_cell.angle_alpha   90.00
_cell.angle_beta   90.00
_cell.angle_gamma   90.00
#
_symmetry.space_group_name_H-M   'P 1'
#
loop_
_entity.id
_entity.type
_entity.pdbx_description
1 polymer ?
#
loop_
_entity_poly.entity_id
_entity_poly.type
_entity_poly.pdbx_seq_one_letter_code
_entity_poly.pdbx_strand_id
1 'polypeptide(L)'
;MFRYQLSLVLALLLTLILAQAGTALWSNNVANEHIQRGQISNQILQSFMQLSTEKQQLKIWLAEYLLTKDGSTLKRDMRFSKIEDLLSELYLLTEQAQQHGITNQDFAEITQQIKVISLFETNFGRLKTALRSWEIAKITDNNDRWLLLSDTFDKVDNTDLRQLLNQAISLQKQRTARYEAAAMKSLSDVENVIVTLSLLGVVFGLLLGGWLLRTLSKPLAELVKSTSALEQGHLNHRVSVSGPSELRTLAQHFNYMAQSLENAQQKEIASRQLIEREVTARTQELANALETLEQAKRQQKEFFANVSHELRTPATAILGEAQITLRSRQNSDEEYR
;
A
#
# COMPACT_ATOMS: atom_id res chain seq x y z
N MET A 1 -24.72 -6.42 -0.20
CA MET A 1 -23.95 -5.84 -1.33
C MET A 1 -22.66 -5.14 -0.89
N PHE A 2 -22.47 -4.81 0.38
CA PHE A 2 -21.26 -4.16 0.88
C PHE A 2 -19.99 -5.00 0.69
N ARG A 3 -20.06 -6.31 0.99
CA ARG A 3 -18.92 -7.24 0.76
C ARG A 3 -18.47 -7.22 -0.70
N TYR A 4 -19.41 -7.11 -1.64
CA TYR A 4 -19.14 -7.01 -3.07
C TYR A 4 -18.47 -5.68 -3.44
N GLN A 5 -18.92 -4.55 -2.88
CA GLN A 5 -18.30 -3.25 -3.14
C GLN A 5 -16.88 -3.18 -2.57
N LEU A 6 -16.67 -3.66 -1.34
CA LEU A 6 -15.34 -3.68 -0.72
C LEU A 6 -14.40 -4.64 -1.44
N SER A 7 -14.87 -5.84 -1.83
CA SER A 7 -14.07 -6.77 -2.61
C SER A 7 -13.73 -6.22 -3.99
N LEU A 8 -14.65 -5.48 -4.62
CA LEU A 8 -14.42 -4.83 -5.92
C LEU A 8 -13.39 -3.71 -5.79
N VAL A 9 -13.44 -2.88 -4.74
CA VAL A 9 -12.41 -1.86 -4.48
C VAL A 9 -11.05 -2.49 -4.23
N LEU A 10 -10.98 -3.53 -3.39
CA LEU A 10 -9.73 -4.25 -3.14
C LEU A 10 -9.19 -4.92 -4.41
N ALA A 11 -10.07 -5.50 -5.23
CA ALA A 11 -9.68 -6.07 -6.52
C ALA A 11 -9.15 -4.99 -7.47
N LEU A 12 -9.80 -3.82 -7.55
CA LEU A 12 -9.33 -2.70 -8.37
C LEU A 12 -7.95 -2.20 -7.91
N LEU A 13 -7.74 -2.02 -6.61
CA LEU A 13 -6.45 -1.64 -6.05
C LEU A 13 -5.38 -2.69 -6.36
N LEU A 14 -5.70 -3.97 -6.21
CA LEU A 14 -4.78 -5.05 -6.51
C LEU A 14 -4.43 -5.10 -8.02
N THR A 15 -5.41 -4.89 -8.91
CA THR A 15 -5.14 -4.80 -10.35
C THR A 15 -4.26 -3.60 -10.71
N LEU A 16 -4.45 -2.46 -10.02
CA LEU A 16 -3.63 -1.28 -10.23
C LEU A 16 -2.17 -1.52 -9.77
N ILE A 17 -1.98 -2.14 -8.61
CA ILE A 17 -0.66 -2.51 -8.10
C ILE A 17 0.03 -3.50 -9.04
N LEU A 18 -0.69 -4.51 -9.53
CA LEU A 18 -0.15 -5.47 -10.49
C LEU A 18 0.20 -4.81 -11.82
N ALA A 19 -0.62 -3.89 -12.31
CA ALA A 19 -0.33 -3.11 -13.51
C ALA A 19 0.94 -2.27 -13.34
N GLN A 20 1.08 -1.58 -12.20
CA GLN A 20 2.29 -0.83 -11.84
C GLN A 20 3.53 -1.73 -11.81
N ALA A 21 3.45 -2.87 -11.13
CA ALA A 21 4.54 -3.85 -11.07
C ALA A 21 4.92 -4.36 -12.48
N GLY A 22 3.92 -4.67 -13.31
CA GLY A 22 4.13 -5.09 -14.70
C GLY A 22 4.84 -4.03 -15.54
N THR A 23 4.43 -2.76 -15.43
CA THR A 23 5.09 -1.66 -16.13
C THR A 23 6.54 -1.46 -15.67
N ALA A 24 6.83 -1.62 -14.38
CA ALA A 24 8.18 -1.52 -13.84
C ALA A 24 9.09 -2.63 -14.38
N LEU A 25 8.60 -3.88 -14.43
CA LEU A 25 9.35 -5.02 -14.99
C LEU A 25 9.62 -4.84 -16.49
N TRP A 26 8.60 -4.44 -17.25
CA TRP A 26 8.74 -4.17 -18.68
C TRP A 26 9.76 -3.06 -18.95
N SER A 27 9.64 -1.95 -18.22
CA SER A 27 10.55 -0.82 -18.28
C SER A 27 12.01 -1.22 -18.03
N ASN A 28 12.24 -2.00 -16.97
CA ASN A 28 13.58 -2.47 -16.63
C ASN A 28 14.17 -3.34 -17.74
N ASN A 29 13.35 -4.19 -18.37
CA ASN A 29 13.79 -5.00 -19.50
C ASN A 29 14.20 -4.15 -20.70
N VAL A 30 13.38 -3.15 -21.06
CA VAL A 30 13.66 -2.21 -22.16
C VAL A 30 14.95 -1.42 -21.89
N ALA A 31 15.13 -0.90 -20.68
CA ALA A 31 16.33 -0.16 -20.30
C ALA A 31 17.60 -1.04 -20.42
N ASN A 32 17.54 -2.28 -19.92
CA ASN A 32 18.65 -3.22 -19.99
C ASN A 32 19.05 -3.55 -21.42
N GLU A 33 18.09 -3.76 -22.33
CA GLU A 33 18.39 -4.02 -23.74
C GLU A 33 19.13 -2.85 -24.40
N HIS A 34 18.69 -1.61 -24.16
CA HIS A 34 19.36 -0.44 -24.73
C HIS A 34 20.78 -0.27 -24.18
N ILE A 35 20.98 -0.51 -22.88
CA ILE A 35 22.29 -0.45 -22.24
C ILE A 35 23.23 -1.51 -22.82
N GLN A 36 22.78 -2.75 -22.97
CA GLN A 36 23.60 -3.84 -23.52
C GLN A 36 24.04 -3.54 -24.96
N ARG A 37 23.14 -3.02 -25.81
CA ARG A 37 23.50 -2.63 -27.19
C ARG A 37 24.51 -1.48 -27.22
N GLY A 38 24.34 -0.49 -26.35
CA GLY A 38 25.31 0.60 -26.18
C GLY A 38 26.68 0.09 -25.75
N GLN A 39 26.73 -0.85 -24.80
CA GLN A 39 27.98 -1.46 -24.33
C GLN A 39 28.70 -2.24 -25.42
N ILE A 40 28.00 -3.13 -26.14
CA ILE A 40 28.58 -3.88 -27.27
C ILE A 40 29.10 -2.91 -28.34
N SER A 41 28.31 -1.88 -28.68
CA SER A 41 28.72 -0.86 -29.65
C SER A 41 29.99 -0.12 -29.21
N ASN A 42 30.09 0.21 -27.92
CA ASN A 42 31.26 0.87 -27.36
C ASN A 42 32.49 -0.06 -27.32
N GLN A 43 32.32 -1.34 -26.99
CA GLN A 43 33.40 -2.34 -27.04
C GLN A 43 33.94 -2.49 -28.46
N ILE A 44 33.08 -2.62 -29.47
CA ILE A 44 33.48 -2.66 -30.88
C ILE A 44 34.29 -1.41 -31.26
N LEU A 45 33.84 -0.22 -30.83
CA LEU A 45 34.57 1.04 -31.06
C LEU A 45 35.97 1.00 -30.43
N GLN A 46 36.07 0.54 -29.19
CA GLN A 46 37.33 0.40 -28.48
C GLN A 46 38.27 -0.59 -29.17
N SER A 47 37.79 -1.77 -29.55
CA SER A 47 38.60 -2.77 -30.26
C SER A 47 39.08 -2.27 -31.62
N PHE A 48 38.27 -1.50 -32.37
CA PHE A 48 38.74 -0.84 -33.60
C PHE A 48 39.82 0.22 -33.34
N MET A 49 39.68 1.04 -32.29
CA MET A 49 40.71 2.03 -31.93
C MET A 49 42.02 1.36 -31.48
N GLN A 50 41.92 0.25 -30.72
CA GLN A 50 43.08 -0.55 -30.32
C GLN A 50 43.73 -1.24 -31.53
N LEU A 51 42.95 -1.79 -32.46
CA LEU A 51 43.44 -2.37 -33.70
C LEU A 51 44.22 -1.34 -34.52
N SER A 52 43.69 -0.12 -34.64
CA SER A 52 44.38 1.00 -35.30
C SER A 52 45.72 1.30 -34.62
N THR A 53 45.74 1.30 -33.28
CA THR A 53 46.93 1.59 -32.48
C THR A 53 47.99 0.51 -32.65
N GLU A 54 47.63 -0.76 -32.50
CA GLU A 54 48.57 -1.88 -32.65
C GLU A 54 49.10 -2.00 -34.07
N LYS A 55 48.27 -1.74 -35.09
CA LYS A 55 48.73 -1.66 -36.48
C LYS A 55 49.78 -0.57 -36.67
N GLN A 56 49.54 0.64 -36.15
CA GLN A 56 50.51 1.74 -36.25
C GLN A 56 51.81 1.42 -35.51
N GLN A 57 51.70 0.81 -34.34
CA GLN A 57 52.85 0.40 -33.54
C GLN A 57 53.67 -0.72 -34.20
N LEU A 58 53.01 -1.66 -34.88
CA LEU A 58 53.66 -2.69 -35.67
C LEU A 58 54.40 -2.08 -36.87
N LYS A 59 53.83 -1.04 -37.50
CA LYS A 59 54.50 -0.28 -38.57
C LYS A 59 55.73 0.48 -38.05
N ILE A 60 55.66 1.07 -36.85
CA ILE A 60 56.80 1.71 -36.17
C ILE A 60 57.89 0.68 -35.88
N TRP A 61 57.53 -0.47 -35.32
CA TRP A 61 58.47 -1.56 -35.08
C TRP A 61 59.17 -2.01 -36.37
N LEU A 62 58.43 -2.10 -37.48
CA LEU A 62 59.04 -2.46 -38.77
C LEU A 62 60.08 -1.42 -39.20
N ALA A 63 59.77 -0.13 -39.08
CA ALA A 63 60.72 0.94 -39.40
C ALA A 63 61.99 0.84 -38.54
N GLU A 64 61.83 0.61 -37.23
CA GLU A 64 62.95 0.40 -36.30
C GLU A 64 63.79 -0.82 -36.71
N TYR A 65 63.15 -1.96 -36.97
CA TYR A 65 63.83 -3.19 -37.39
C TYR A 65 64.66 -3.01 -38.67
N LEU A 66 64.14 -2.29 -39.67
CA LEU A 66 64.87 -2.02 -40.92
C LEU A 66 66.05 -1.06 -40.72
N LEU A 67 65.93 -0.09 -39.82
CA LEU A 67 66.96 0.92 -39.54
C LEU A 67 68.08 0.40 -38.65
N THR A 68 67.76 -0.30 -37.55
CA THR A 68 68.73 -0.68 -36.53
C THR A 68 69.21 -2.13 -36.65
N LYS A 69 68.47 -2.99 -37.38
CA LYS A 69 68.68 -4.45 -37.44
C LYS A 69 68.66 -5.17 -36.08
N ASP A 70 68.26 -4.48 -35.00
CA ASP A 70 68.21 -4.96 -33.62
C ASP A 70 66.77 -4.98 -33.05
N GLY A 71 65.78 -4.94 -33.96
CA GLY A 71 64.37 -4.98 -33.56
C GLY A 71 64.01 -6.32 -32.92
N SER A 72 63.57 -6.29 -31.66
CA SER A 72 63.12 -7.49 -30.94
C SER A 72 61.98 -8.19 -31.68
N THR A 73 62.22 -9.42 -32.13
CA THR A 73 61.20 -10.31 -32.73
C THR A 73 60.11 -10.69 -31.74
N LEU A 74 60.41 -10.68 -30.44
CA LEU A 74 59.44 -10.88 -29.37
C LEU A 74 58.37 -9.76 -29.34
N LYS A 75 58.79 -8.48 -29.46
CA LYS A 75 57.85 -7.34 -29.53
C LYS A 75 56.94 -7.44 -30.74
N ARG A 76 57.48 -7.88 -31.88
CA ARG A 76 56.71 -8.15 -33.10
C ARG A 76 55.64 -9.19 -32.86
N ASP A 77 56.03 -10.35 -32.32
CA ASP A 77 55.15 -11.50 -32.15
C ASP A 77 54.04 -11.23 -31.12
N MET A 78 54.34 -10.47 -30.05
CA MET A 78 53.32 -9.98 -29.11
C MET A 78 52.27 -9.10 -29.80
N ARG A 79 52.71 -8.18 -30.67
CA ARG A 79 51.78 -7.33 -31.44
C ARG A 79 50.96 -8.13 -32.44
N PHE A 80 51.58 -9.15 -33.05
CA PHE A 80 50.86 -10.09 -33.92
C PHE A 80 49.74 -10.80 -33.17
N SER A 81 50.06 -11.39 -32.03
CA SER A 81 49.08 -12.03 -31.15
C SER A 81 47.97 -11.06 -30.77
N LYS A 82 48.32 -9.85 -30.32
CA LYS A 82 47.32 -8.87 -29.88
C LYS A 82 46.37 -8.42 -30.99
N ILE A 83 46.85 -8.30 -32.23
CA ILE A 83 45.99 -8.00 -33.38
C ILE A 83 45.07 -9.20 -33.71
N GLU A 84 45.59 -10.44 -33.64
CA GLU A 84 44.77 -11.66 -33.83
C GLU A 84 43.67 -11.76 -32.75
N ASP A 85 44.00 -11.45 -31.50
CA ASP A 85 43.06 -11.42 -30.38
C ASP A 85 41.98 -10.35 -30.60
N LEU A 86 42.37 -9.14 -31.01
CA LEU A 86 41.44 -8.03 -31.30
C LEU A 86 40.51 -8.32 -32.47
N LEU A 87 41.00 -8.98 -33.53
CA LEU A 87 40.16 -9.37 -34.67
C LEU A 87 39.16 -10.46 -34.27
N SER A 88 39.60 -11.43 -33.46
CA SER A 88 38.72 -12.46 -32.90
C SER A 88 37.66 -11.88 -31.97
N GLU A 89 38.03 -10.91 -31.13
CA GLU A 89 37.09 -10.17 -30.27
C GLU A 89 36.08 -9.38 -31.10
N LEU A 90 36.54 -8.65 -32.13
CA LEU A 90 35.66 -7.92 -33.04
C LEU A 90 34.67 -8.85 -33.76
N TYR A 91 35.10 -10.03 -34.18
CA TYR A 91 34.22 -11.02 -34.79
C TYR A 91 33.13 -11.49 -33.80
N LEU A 92 33.52 -11.83 -32.55
CA LEU A 92 32.58 -12.24 -31.52
C LEU A 92 31.58 -11.12 -31.16
N LEU A 93 32.07 -9.89 -30.99
CA LEU A 93 31.22 -8.74 -30.65
C LEU A 93 30.25 -8.39 -31.79
N THR A 94 30.67 -8.55 -33.05
CA THR A 94 29.78 -8.32 -34.20
C THR A 94 28.72 -9.42 -34.33
N GLU A 95 29.04 -10.67 -33.99
CA GLU A 95 28.06 -11.75 -33.88
C GLU A 95 27.03 -11.48 -32.76
N GLN A 96 27.48 -11.05 -31.58
CA GLN A 96 26.59 -10.63 -30.50
C GLN A 96 25.71 -9.44 -30.91
N ALA A 97 26.29 -8.44 -31.58
CA ALA A 97 25.54 -7.31 -32.12
C ALA A 97 24.47 -7.75 -33.13
N GLN A 98 24.71 -8.80 -33.91
CA GLN A 98 23.74 -9.36 -34.85
C GLN A 98 22.55 -10.01 -34.14
N GLN A 99 22.77 -10.69 -33.02
CA GLN A 99 21.69 -11.27 -32.20
C GLN A 99 20.76 -10.20 -31.60
N HIS A 100 21.29 -9.00 -31.35
CA HIS A 100 20.54 -7.86 -30.82
C HIS A 100 20.14 -6.81 -31.88
N GLY A 101 20.46 -7.06 -33.15
CA GLY A 101 20.09 -6.19 -34.27
C GLY A 101 18.59 -6.28 -34.55
N ILE A 102 17.89 -5.15 -34.58
CA ILE A 102 16.43 -5.12 -34.80
C ILE A 102 16.06 -4.36 -36.07
N THR A 103 16.89 -3.40 -36.50
CA THR A 103 16.58 -2.59 -37.68
C THR A 103 17.33 -3.07 -38.91
N ASN A 104 16.74 -2.88 -40.10
CA ASN A 104 17.43 -3.12 -41.37
C ASN A 104 18.75 -2.34 -41.48
N GLN A 105 18.82 -1.17 -40.84
CA GLN A 105 20.02 -0.36 -40.76
C GLN A 105 21.10 -1.03 -39.89
N ASP A 106 20.74 -1.60 -38.73
CA ASP A 106 21.68 -2.34 -37.87
C ASP A 106 22.30 -3.51 -38.65
N PHE A 107 21.49 -4.27 -39.39
CA PHE A 107 21.99 -5.40 -40.18
C PHE A 107 22.94 -4.96 -41.30
N ALA A 108 22.64 -3.87 -42.00
CA ALA A 108 23.51 -3.32 -43.04
C ALA A 108 24.85 -2.82 -42.46
N GLU A 109 24.80 -2.10 -41.34
CA GLU A 109 25.99 -1.59 -40.65
C GLU A 109 26.86 -2.76 -40.09
N ILE A 110 26.24 -3.81 -39.52
CA ILE A 110 26.96 -5.01 -39.05
C ILE A 110 27.59 -5.77 -40.23
N THR A 111 26.87 -5.93 -41.34
CA THR A 111 27.42 -6.59 -42.54
C THR A 111 28.64 -5.84 -43.07
N GLN A 112 28.59 -4.50 -43.07
CA GLN A 112 29.75 -3.68 -43.42
C GLN A 112 30.91 -3.89 -42.46
N GLN A 113 30.66 -4.03 -41.15
CA GLN A 113 31.70 -4.30 -40.15
C GLN A 113 32.38 -5.65 -40.36
N ILE A 114 31.60 -6.71 -40.61
CA ILE A 114 32.14 -8.05 -40.92
C ILE A 114 33.05 -7.99 -42.14
N LYS A 115 32.65 -7.26 -43.19
CA LYS A 115 33.48 -7.04 -44.38
C LYS A 115 34.79 -6.32 -44.04
N VAL A 116 34.75 -5.29 -43.20
CA VAL A 116 35.94 -4.57 -42.72
C VAL A 116 36.88 -5.52 -41.98
N ILE A 117 36.37 -6.29 -41.03
CA ILE A 117 37.15 -7.25 -40.23
C ILE A 117 37.83 -8.28 -41.14
N SER A 118 37.09 -8.87 -42.09
CA SER A 118 37.62 -9.86 -43.04
C SER A 118 38.75 -9.31 -43.94
N LEU A 119 38.64 -8.04 -44.38
CA LEU A 119 39.71 -7.39 -45.14
C LEU A 119 40.97 -7.16 -44.28
N PHE A 120 40.78 -6.82 -43.00
CA PHE A 120 41.88 -6.69 -42.05
C PHE A 120 42.56 -8.04 -41.78
N GLU A 121 41.81 -9.11 -41.54
CA GLU A 121 42.35 -10.47 -41.38
C GLU A 121 43.14 -10.90 -42.61
N THR A 122 42.59 -10.69 -43.81
CA THR A 122 43.26 -11.01 -45.08
C THR A 122 44.57 -10.25 -45.22
N ASN A 123 44.55 -8.93 -45.00
CA ASN A 123 45.75 -8.10 -45.04
C ASN A 123 46.80 -8.56 -44.03
N PHE A 124 46.36 -8.87 -42.81
CA PHE A 124 47.24 -9.28 -41.75
C PHE A 124 47.91 -10.63 -42.00
N GLY A 125 47.17 -11.58 -42.58
CA GLY A 125 47.71 -12.85 -43.07
C GLY A 125 48.76 -12.65 -44.16
N ARG A 126 48.49 -11.74 -45.12
CA ARG A 126 49.47 -11.37 -46.16
C ARG A 126 50.72 -10.74 -45.54
N LEU A 127 50.57 -9.83 -44.58
CA LEU A 127 51.69 -9.19 -43.89
C LEU A 127 52.54 -10.20 -43.10
N LYS A 128 51.90 -11.12 -42.35
CA LYS A 128 52.59 -12.18 -41.60
C LYS A 128 53.39 -13.09 -42.52
N THR A 129 52.84 -13.41 -43.69
CA THR A 129 53.50 -14.21 -44.72
C THR A 129 54.67 -13.43 -45.34
N ALA A 130 54.45 -12.16 -45.70
CA ALA A 130 55.46 -11.29 -46.28
C ALA A 130 56.68 -11.15 -45.34
N LEU A 131 56.46 -10.86 -44.05
CA LEU A 131 57.52 -10.72 -43.05
C LEU A 131 58.26 -12.02 -42.72
N ARG A 132 57.66 -13.18 -43.00
CA ARG A 132 58.30 -14.50 -42.86
C ARG A 132 58.94 -15.00 -44.16
N SER A 133 58.60 -14.40 -45.29
CA SER A 133 59.06 -14.85 -46.60
C SER A 133 60.54 -14.51 -46.83
N TRP A 134 61.25 -15.43 -47.47
CA TRP A 134 62.66 -15.26 -47.87
C TRP A 134 62.83 -14.16 -48.95
N GLU A 135 61.75 -13.75 -49.62
CA GLU A 135 61.79 -12.71 -50.66
C GLU A 135 62.16 -11.33 -50.10
N ILE A 136 61.65 -10.98 -48.92
CA ILE A 136 62.03 -9.73 -48.25
C ILE A 136 63.49 -9.82 -47.78
N ALA A 137 63.94 -10.99 -47.32
CA ALA A 137 65.33 -11.21 -46.92
C ALA A 137 66.35 -11.04 -48.07
N LYS A 138 65.93 -11.09 -49.34
CA LYS A 138 66.79 -10.86 -50.52
C LYS A 138 66.95 -9.39 -50.95
N ILE A 139 65.99 -8.51 -50.64
CA ILE A 139 66.03 -7.10 -51.09
C ILE A 139 67.20 -6.39 -50.40
N THR A 140 68.26 -5.99 -51.12
CA THR A 140 69.48 -5.48 -50.48
C THR A 140 69.32 -4.04 -49.98
N ASP A 141 68.43 -3.26 -50.60
CA ASP A 141 68.11 -1.88 -50.20
C ASP A 141 66.96 -1.82 -49.19
N ASN A 142 67.19 -1.10 -48.09
CA ASN A 142 66.20 -0.90 -47.04
C ASN A 142 65.05 0.02 -47.48
N ASN A 143 65.28 0.91 -48.45
CA ASN A 143 64.24 1.80 -48.98
C ASN A 143 63.18 1.03 -49.78
N ASP A 144 63.62 0.16 -50.69
CA ASP A 144 62.71 -0.70 -51.47
C ASP A 144 61.95 -1.70 -50.57
N ARG A 145 62.61 -2.26 -49.54
CA ARG A 145 61.96 -3.08 -48.52
C ARG A 145 60.85 -2.34 -47.78
N TRP A 146 61.13 -1.11 -47.37
CA TRP A 146 60.18 -0.27 -46.67
C TRP A 146 58.98 0.08 -47.55
N LEU A 147 59.21 0.41 -48.83
CA LEU A 147 58.13 0.77 -49.76
C LEU A 147 57.16 -0.40 -49.98
N LEU A 148 57.70 -1.60 -50.26
CA LEU A 148 56.90 -2.81 -50.48
C LEU A 148 56.11 -3.21 -49.22
N LEU A 149 56.76 -3.19 -48.05
CA LEU A 149 56.11 -3.53 -46.80
C LEU A 149 55.09 -2.47 -46.38
N SER A 150 55.39 -1.17 -46.55
CA SER A 150 54.44 -0.11 -46.24
C SER A 150 53.20 -0.19 -47.12
N ASP A 151 53.34 -0.53 -48.41
CA ASP A 151 52.17 -0.73 -49.28
C ASP A 151 51.36 -1.96 -48.84
N THR A 152 52.03 -3.06 -48.47
CA THR A 152 51.39 -4.25 -47.89
C THR A 152 50.69 -3.95 -46.56
N PHE A 153 51.21 -3.02 -45.76
CA PHE A 153 50.59 -2.59 -44.51
C PHE A 153 49.34 -1.75 -44.75
N ASP A 154 49.38 -0.86 -45.74
CA ASP A 154 48.37 0.19 -45.90
C ASP A 154 47.25 -0.24 -46.86
N LYS A 155 47.47 -1.23 -47.74
CA LYS A 155 46.48 -1.63 -48.75
C LYS A 155 46.20 -3.14 -48.81
N VAL A 156 44.98 -3.48 -49.18
CA VAL A 156 44.57 -4.82 -49.61
C VAL A 156 43.60 -4.70 -50.78
N ASP A 157 43.86 -5.38 -51.88
CA ASP A 157 43.00 -5.42 -53.07
C ASP A 157 42.50 -4.01 -53.50
N ASN A 158 43.45 -3.09 -53.70
CA ASN A 158 43.23 -1.67 -54.02
C ASN A 158 42.47 -0.83 -52.97
N THR A 159 42.21 -1.38 -51.79
CA THR A 159 41.53 -0.69 -50.69
C THR A 159 42.53 -0.16 -49.68
N ASP A 160 42.48 1.14 -49.38
CA ASP A 160 43.25 1.75 -48.29
C ASP A 160 42.63 1.38 -46.93
N LEU A 161 43.37 0.60 -46.15
CA LEU A 161 42.92 0.11 -44.87
C LEU A 161 42.89 1.18 -43.78
N ARG A 162 43.71 2.23 -43.90
CA ARG A 162 43.65 3.36 -42.95
C ARG A 162 42.34 4.11 -43.16
N GLN A 163 42.00 4.40 -44.42
CA GLN A 163 40.74 5.05 -44.75
C GLN A 163 39.54 4.20 -44.32
N LEU A 164 39.57 2.90 -44.61
CA LEU A 164 38.49 1.98 -44.26
C LEU A 164 38.32 1.83 -42.74
N LEU A 165 39.41 1.79 -41.97
CA LEU A 165 39.36 1.76 -40.50
C LEU A 165 38.85 3.06 -39.91
N ASN A 166 39.31 4.20 -40.44
CA ASN A 166 38.82 5.51 -40.01
C ASN A 166 37.32 5.65 -40.30
N GLN A 167 36.86 5.16 -41.46
CA GLN A 167 35.44 5.12 -41.79
C GLN A 167 34.67 4.21 -40.81
N ALA A 168 35.17 3.00 -40.53
CA ALA A 168 34.56 2.08 -39.59
C ALA A 168 34.46 2.67 -38.17
N ILE A 169 35.54 3.30 -37.67
CA ILE A 169 35.58 4.00 -36.38
C ILE A 169 34.57 5.15 -36.37
N SER A 170 34.50 5.96 -37.44
CA SER A 170 33.58 7.09 -37.51
C SER A 170 32.11 6.65 -37.51
N LEU A 171 31.78 5.61 -38.28
CA LEU A 171 30.45 5.01 -38.32
C LEU A 171 30.09 4.43 -36.96
N GLN A 172 31.02 3.70 -36.34
CA GLN A 172 30.80 3.09 -35.03
C GLN A 172 30.64 4.14 -33.92
N LYS A 173 31.41 5.23 -33.97
CA LYS A 173 31.26 6.36 -33.04
C LYS A 173 29.87 6.98 -33.16
N GLN A 174 29.37 7.17 -34.38
CA GLN A 174 28.02 7.67 -34.61
C GLN A 174 26.98 6.69 -34.08
N ARG A 175 27.17 5.38 -34.30
CA ARG A 175 26.26 4.32 -33.83
C ARG A 175 26.18 4.27 -32.31
N THR A 176 27.33 4.30 -31.62
CA THR A 176 27.38 4.36 -30.15
C THR A 176 26.65 5.60 -29.62
N ALA A 177 26.88 6.78 -30.22
CA ALA A 177 26.17 8.00 -29.84
C ALA A 177 24.65 7.91 -30.04
N ARG A 178 24.19 7.23 -31.11
CA ARG A 178 22.75 6.98 -31.33
C ARG A 178 22.18 6.05 -30.25
N TYR A 179 22.87 4.97 -29.87
CA TYR A 179 22.41 4.08 -28.81
C TYR A 179 22.40 4.76 -27.44
N GLU A 180 23.39 5.58 -27.13
CA GLU A 180 23.41 6.39 -25.90
C GLU A 180 22.24 7.37 -25.86
N ALA A 181 21.99 8.10 -26.95
CA ALA A 181 20.86 9.02 -27.04
C ALA A 181 19.49 8.30 -26.94
N ALA A 182 19.37 7.14 -27.59
CA ALA A 182 18.17 6.31 -27.50
C ALA A 182 17.96 5.76 -26.10
N ALA A 183 19.01 5.28 -25.43
CA ALA A 183 18.96 4.79 -24.06
C ALA A 183 18.52 5.90 -23.08
N MET A 184 19.12 7.11 -23.19
CA MET A 184 18.73 8.26 -22.38
C MET A 184 17.27 8.65 -22.59
N LYS A 185 16.80 8.64 -23.83
CA LYS A 185 15.40 8.92 -24.14
C LYS A 185 14.47 7.86 -23.52
N SER A 186 14.77 6.58 -23.71
CA SER A 186 13.98 5.49 -23.14
C SER A 186 13.91 5.55 -21.61
N LEU A 187 15.00 5.94 -20.94
CA LEU A 187 15.01 6.14 -19.48
C LEU A 187 14.05 7.26 -19.05
N SER A 188 14.03 8.38 -19.78
CA SER A 188 13.10 9.50 -19.48
C SER A 188 11.64 9.14 -19.77
N ASP A 189 11.38 8.42 -20.87
CA ASP A 189 10.03 7.95 -21.20
C ASP A 189 9.50 6.98 -20.12
N VAL A 190 10.36 6.08 -19.65
CA VAL A 190 10.10 5.19 -18.51
C VAL A 190 9.79 5.98 -17.24
N GLU A 191 10.61 6.97 -16.90
CA GLU A 191 10.43 7.79 -15.71
C GLU A 191 9.08 8.51 -15.73
N ASN A 192 8.72 9.10 -16.88
CA ASN A 192 7.44 9.77 -17.07
C ASN A 192 6.26 8.80 -16.92
N VAL A 193 6.34 7.58 -17.46
CA VAL A 193 5.31 6.55 -17.29
C VAL A 193 5.16 6.15 -15.82
N ILE A 194 6.27 5.94 -15.10
CA ILE A 194 6.24 5.58 -13.68
C ILE A 194 5.65 6.73 -12.84
N VAL A 195 6.08 7.97 -13.06
CA VAL A 195 5.60 9.14 -12.32
C VAL A 195 4.11 9.39 -12.58
N THR A 196 3.68 9.34 -13.84
CA THR A 196 2.26 9.53 -14.20
C THR A 196 1.37 8.44 -13.60
N LEU A 197 1.79 7.17 -13.68
CA LEU A 197 1.03 6.06 -13.12
C LEU A 197 1.01 6.09 -11.58
N SER A 198 2.11 6.53 -10.95
CA SER A 198 2.16 6.75 -9.49
C SER A 198 1.21 7.86 -9.07
N LEU A 199 1.20 8.99 -9.79
CA LEU A 199 0.31 10.12 -9.51
C LEU A 199 -1.16 9.71 -9.67
N LEU A 200 -1.49 8.98 -10.74
CA LEU A 200 -2.84 8.43 -10.93
C LEU A 200 -3.23 7.49 -9.78
N GLY A 201 -2.30 6.67 -9.30
CA GLY A 201 -2.53 5.79 -8.14
C GLY A 201 -2.81 6.56 -6.85
N VAL A 202 -2.07 7.64 -6.59
CA VAL A 202 -2.31 8.52 -5.43
C VAL A 202 -3.68 9.18 -5.53
N VAL A 203 -4.03 9.77 -6.68
CA VAL A 203 -5.35 10.40 -6.90
C VAL A 203 -6.46 9.38 -6.73
N PHE A 204 -6.31 8.19 -7.31
CA PHE A 204 -7.29 7.11 -7.17
C PHE A 204 -7.44 6.66 -5.71
N GLY A 205 -6.34 6.52 -4.98
CA GLY A 205 -6.35 6.22 -3.54
C GLY A 205 -7.06 7.27 -2.69
N LEU A 206 -6.84 8.56 -2.98
CA LEU A 206 -7.53 9.67 -2.31
C LEU A 206 -9.04 9.67 -2.60
N LEU A 207 -9.43 9.46 -3.85
CA LEU A 207 -10.84 9.36 -4.26
C LEU A 207 -11.53 8.18 -3.56
N LEU A 208 -10.90 7.01 -3.56
CA LEU A 208 -11.40 5.82 -2.88
C LEU A 208 -11.49 6.02 -1.37
N GLY A 209 -10.45 6.58 -0.74
CA GLY A 209 -10.44 6.88 0.69
C GLY A 209 -11.57 7.82 1.08
N GLY A 210 -11.75 8.92 0.33
CA GLY A 210 -12.84 9.86 0.53
C GLY A 210 -14.23 9.23 0.34
N TRP A 211 -14.38 8.36 -0.65
CA TRP A 211 -15.61 7.60 -0.88
C TRP A 211 -15.92 6.64 0.29
N LEU A 212 -14.91 5.90 0.78
CA LEU A 212 -15.06 4.94 1.87
C LEU A 212 -15.38 5.62 3.21
N LEU A 213 -14.72 6.75 3.50
CA LEU A 213 -14.99 7.60 4.66
C LEU A 213 -16.44 8.07 4.70
N ARG A 214 -16.98 8.50 3.55
CA ARG A 214 -18.37 8.95 3.45
C ARG A 214 -19.37 7.81 3.51
N THR A 215 -19.04 6.66 2.94
CA THR A 215 -19.96 5.52 2.81
C THR A 215 -20.03 4.67 4.06
N LEU A 216 -18.94 4.56 4.84
CA LEU A 216 -18.85 3.68 6.01
C LEU A 216 -18.56 4.43 7.30
N SER A 217 -17.47 5.20 7.34
CA SER A 217 -17.00 5.79 8.60
C SER A 217 -18.01 6.79 9.16
N LYS A 218 -18.64 7.61 8.32
CA LYS A 218 -19.67 8.57 8.75
C LYS A 218 -20.91 7.89 9.37
N PRO A 219 -21.62 6.97 8.67
CA PRO A 219 -22.78 6.30 9.28
C PRO A 219 -22.45 5.49 10.53
N LEU A 220 -21.28 4.84 10.58
CA LEU A 220 -20.85 4.11 11.79
C LEU A 220 -20.59 5.05 12.96
N ALA A 221 -19.95 6.20 12.72
CA ALA A 221 -19.74 7.21 13.77
C ALA A 221 -21.07 7.79 14.28
N GLU A 222 -22.05 7.99 13.39
CA GLU A 222 -23.41 8.39 13.76
C GLU A 222 -24.06 7.32 14.66
N LEU A 223 -23.97 6.04 14.28
CA LEU A 223 -24.53 4.92 15.04
C LEU A 223 -23.90 4.77 16.44
N VAL A 224 -22.59 4.99 16.56
CA VAL A 224 -21.89 5.04 17.85
C VAL A 224 -22.43 6.18 18.71
N LYS A 225 -22.54 7.39 18.14
CA LYS A 225 -23.09 8.57 18.84
C LYS A 225 -24.53 8.34 19.30
N SER A 226 -25.35 7.73 18.44
CA SER A 226 -26.75 7.42 18.74
C SER A 226 -26.89 6.36 19.83
N THR A 227 -26.01 5.36 19.85
CA THR A 227 -25.96 4.37 20.94
C THR A 227 -25.67 5.05 22.28
N SER A 228 -24.67 5.94 22.35
CA SER A 228 -24.37 6.70 23.57
C SER A 228 -25.53 7.62 24.01
N ALA A 229 -26.29 8.18 23.07
CA ALA A 229 -27.49 8.95 23.40
C ALA A 229 -28.60 8.07 24.01
N LEU A 230 -28.76 6.84 23.51
CA LEU A 230 -29.71 5.87 24.05
C LEU A 230 -29.33 5.43 25.48
N GLU A 231 -28.03 5.22 25.74
CA GLU A 231 -27.50 4.91 27.08
C GLU A 231 -27.76 6.02 28.10
N GLN A 232 -27.77 7.28 27.66
CA GLN A 232 -28.07 8.44 28.49
C GLN A 232 -29.59 8.65 28.73
N GLY A 233 -30.44 7.76 28.20
CA GLY A 233 -31.89 7.81 28.37
C GLY A 233 -32.63 8.63 27.31
N HIS A 234 -31.96 9.12 26.25
CA HIS A 234 -32.61 9.82 25.14
C HIS A 234 -33.23 8.83 24.15
N LEU A 235 -34.31 8.16 24.58
CA LEU A 235 -34.97 7.07 23.84
C LEU A 235 -35.71 7.51 22.57
N ASN A 236 -35.92 8.81 22.38
CA ASN A 236 -36.55 9.39 21.18
C ASN A 236 -35.55 9.55 20.02
N HIS A 237 -34.26 9.36 20.24
CA HIS A 237 -33.25 9.48 19.20
C HIS A 237 -33.35 8.33 18.18
N ARG A 238 -33.17 8.64 16.90
CA ARG A 238 -33.24 7.66 15.79
C ARG A 238 -32.09 7.90 14.82
N VAL A 239 -31.58 6.81 14.26
CA VAL A 239 -30.50 6.83 13.24
C VAL A 239 -31.12 6.92 11.85
N SER A 240 -30.49 7.68 10.96
CA SER A 240 -30.90 7.74 9.55
C SER A 240 -30.69 6.39 8.84
N VAL A 241 -31.74 5.89 8.17
CA VAL A 241 -31.66 4.64 7.38
C VAL A 241 -31.08 4.94 6.00
N SER A 242 -29.77 5.15 5.95
CA SER A 242 -29.03 5.51 4.74
C SER A 242 -27.85 4.56 4.48
N GLY A 243 -27.38 4.51 3.22
CA GLY A 243 -26.18 3.76 2.83
C GLY A 243 -26.42 2.33 2.31
N PRO A 244 -25.37 1.50 2.28
CA PRO A 244 -25.42 0.11 1.81
C PRO A 244 -26.47 -0.72 2.55
N SER A 245 -26.95 -1.80 1.92
CA SER A 245 -27.99 -2.70 2.48
C SER A 245 -27.72 -3.08 3.94
N GLU A 246 -26.49 -3.46 4.27
CA GLU A 246 -26.08 -3.93 5.58
C GLU A 246 -26.18 -2.82 6.64
N LEU A 247 -25.80 -1.58 6.29
CA LEU A 247 -25.93 -0.43 7.20
C LEU A 247 -27.39 -0.02 7.39
N ARG A 248 -28.21 -0.07 6.33
CA ARG A 248 -29.65 0.19 6.45
C ARG A 248 -30.33 -0.83 7.34
N THR A 249 -30.01 -2.12 7.20
CA THR A 249 -30.53 -3.18 8.06
C THR A 249 -30.12 -2.95 9.52
N LEU A 250 -28.85 -2.58 9.77
CA LEU A 250 -28.39 -2.26 11.13
C LEU A 250 -29.12 -1.04 11.72
N ALA A 251 -29.29 0.04 10.96
CA ALA A 251 -30.01 1.23 11.38
C ALA A 251 -31.50 0.92 11.69
N GLN A 252 -32.13 0.06 10.88
CA GLN A 252 -33.50 -0.41 11.12
C GLN A 252 -33.62 -1.18 12.44
N HIS A 253 -32.72 -2.12 12.69
CA HIS A 253 -32.71 -2.87 13.95
C HIS A 253 -32.43 -1.97 15.16
N PHE A 254 -31.51 -1.01 15.04
CA PHE A 254 -31.25 -0.02 16.08
C PHE A 254 -32.52 0.79 16.41
N ASN A 255 -33.20 1.33 15.39
CA ASN A 255 -34.42 2.10 15.59
C ASN A 255 -35.56 1.27 16.20
N TYR A 256 -35.69 0.00 15.82
CA TYR A 256 -36.66 -0.92 16.41
C TYR A 256 -36.39 -1.17 17.91
N MET A 257 -35.12 -1.36 18.27
CA MET A 257 -34.70 -1.50 19.67
C MET A 257 -34.98 -0.22 20.47
N ALA A 258 -34.63 0.95 19.93
CA ALA A 258 -34.92 2.24 20.57
C ALA A 258 -36.42 2.44 20.82
N GLN A 259 -37.27 2.10 19.83
CA GLN A 259 -38.72 2.15 19.98
C GLN A 259 -39.25 1.17 21.04
N SER A 260 -38.68 -0.04 21.09
CA SER A 260 -39.08 -1.05 22.08
C SER A 260 -38.75 -0.60 23.50
N LEU A 261 -37.59 0.03 23.69
CA LEU A 261 -37.15 0.57 24.97
C LEU A 261 -38.00 1.78 25.40
N GLU A 262 -38.32 2.69 24.47
CA GLU A 262 -39.22 3.82 24.72
C GLU A 262 -40.61 3.35 25.18
N ASN A 263 -41.18 2.36 24.47
CA ASN A 263 -42.48 1.79 24.83
C ASN A 263 -42.45 1.08 26.19
N ALA A 264 -41.34 0.40 26.52
CA ALA A 264 -41.17 -0.24 27.82
C ALA A 264 -41.11 0.78 28.96
N GLN A 265 -40.35 1.88 28.77
CA GLN A 265 -40.25 2.97 29.74
C GLN A 265 -41.61 3.66 29.96
N GLN A 266 -42.36 3.93 28.89
CA GLN A 266 -43.69 4.53 29.01
C GLN A 266 -44.67 3.62 29.78
N LYS A 267 -44.63 2.31 29.53
CA LYS A 267 -45.43 1.34 30.29
C LYS A 267 -45.04 1.29 31.76
N GLU A 268 -43.74 1.37 32.06
CA GLU A 268 -43.24 1.41 33.43
C GLU A 268 -43.75 2.67 34.16
N ILE A 269 -43.63 3.84 33.55
CA ILE A 269 -44.11 5.11 34.12
C ILE A 269 -45.62 5.06 34.37
N ALA A 270 -46.40 4.59 33.39
CA ALA A 270 -47.84 4.46 33.52
C ALA A 270 -48.22 3.49 34.66
N SER A 271 -47.50 2.37 34.79
CA SER A 271 -47.68 1.41 35.87
C SER A 271 -47.37 2.02 37.25
N ARG A 272 -46.24 2.74 37.37
CA ARG A 272 -45.87 3.44 38.62
C ARG A 272 -46.94 4.45 39.03
N GLN A 273 -47.45 5.26 38.10
CA GLN A 273 -48.51 6.22 38.37
C GLN A 273 -49.82 5.56 38.81
N LEU A 274 -50.17 4.41 38.23
CA LEU A 274 -51.34 3.65 38.64
C LEU A 274 -51.18 3.13 40.07
N ILE A 275 -50.03 2.52 40.37
CA ILE A 275 -49.71 2.00 41.71
C ILE A 275 -49.72 3.12 42.75
N GLU A 276 -49.11 4.27 42.46
CA GLU A 276 -49.11 5.43 43.37
C GLU A 276 -50.52 5.95 43.66
N ARG A 277 -51.40 6.01 42.65
CA ARG A 277 -52.81 6.38 42.83
C ARG A 277 -53.55 5.37 43.70
N GLU A 278 -53.34 4.07 43.46
CA GLU A 278 -53.98 3.02 44.23
C GLU A 278 -53.49 3.01 45.69
N VAL A 279 -52.18 3.15 45.92
CA VAL A 279 -51.60 3.29 47.27
C VAL A 279 -52.22 4.49 47.98
N THR A 280 -52.28 5.66 47.33
CA THR A 280 -52.86 6.88 47.91
C THR A 280 -54.33 6.67 48.29
N ALA A 281 -55.12 6.07 47.39
CA ALA A 281 -56.53 5.77 47.65
C ALA A 281 -56.70 4.81 48.84
N ARG A 282 -55.90 3.75 48.91
CA ARG A 282 -55.93 2.78 50.02
C ARG A 282 -55.46 3.36 51.33
N THR A 283 -54.44 4.22 51.32
CA THR A 283 -53.99 4.93 52.51
C THR A 283 -55.09 5.86 53.04
N GLN A 284 -55.80 6.56 52.17
CA GLN A 284 -56.94 7.40 52.57
C GLN A 284 -58.09 6.57 53.14
N GLU A 285 -58.42 5.44 52.52
CA GLU A 285 -59.46 4.52 53.01
C GLU A 285 -59.11 3.97 54.40
N LEU A 286 -57.85 3.54 54.60
CA LEU A 286 -57.35 3.08 55.90
C LEU A 286 -57.37 4.19 56.96
N ALA A 287 -57.02 5.42 56.60
CA ALA A 287 -57.07 6.56 57.51
C ALA A 287 -58.50 6.83 58.00
N ASN A 288 -59.48 6.82 57.07
CA ASN A 288 -60.89 7.00 57.42
C ASN A 288 -61.42 5.85 58.30
N ALA A 289 -61.01 4.61 58.02
CA ALA A 289 -61.37 3.44 58.83
C ALA A 289 -60.76 3.50 60.25
N LEU A 290 -59.54 3.99 60.38
CA LEU A 290 -58.91 4.23 61.69
C LEU A 290 -59.63 5.32 62.47
N GLU A 291 -59.98 6.44 61.82
CA GLU A 291 -60.72 7.53 62.46
C GLU A 291 -62.08 7.06 63.00
N THR A 292 -62.84 6.32 62.19
CA THR A 292 -64.13 5.75 62.61
C THR A 292 -63.98 4.75 63.76
N LEU A 293 -62.94 3.92 63.76
CA LEU A 293 -62.63 2.99 64.86
C LEU A 293 -62.25 3.74 66.14
N GLU A 294 -61.46 4.81 66.04
CA GLU A 294 -61.13 5.66 67.20
C GLU A 294 -62.36 6.37 67.76
N GLN A 295 -63.25 6.87 66.90
CA GLN A 295 -64.51 7.47 67.32
C GLN A 295 -65.40 6.45 68.06
N ALA A 296 -65.56 5.24 67.52
CA ALA A 296 -66.31 4.17 68.17
C ALA A 296 -65.71 3.79 69.53
N LYS A 297 -64.37 3.73 69.63
CA LYS A 297 -63.65 3.47 70.89
C LYS A 297 -63.85 4.59 71.91
N ARG A 298 -63.88 5.86 71.49
CA ARG A 298 -64.18 7.01 72.37
C ARG A 298 -65.62 6.94 72.87
N GLN A 299 -66.60 6.72 71.99
CA GLN A 299 -68.00 6.53 72.36
C GLN A 299 -68.18 5.38 73.34
N GLN A 300 -67.49 4.26 73.13
CA GLN A 300 -67.49 3.14 74.07
C GLN A 300 -66.97 3.54 75.46
N LYS A 301 -65.83 4.26 75.53
CA LYS A 301 -65.28 4.76 76.81
C LYS A 301 -66.23 5.70 77.54
N GLU A 302 -66.81 6.65 76.82
CA GLU A 302 -67.80 7.60 77.37
C GLU A 302 -69.05 6.88 77.89
N PHE A 303 -69.57 5.91 77.13
CA PHE A 303 -70.68 5.07 77.55
C PHE A 303 -70.37 4.34 78.86
N PHE A 304 -69.22 3.67 78.97
CA PHE A 304 -68.84 2.97 80.20
C PHE A 304 -68.63 3.92 81.39
N ALA A 305 -68.07 5.12 81.15
CA ALA A 305 -67.92 6.13 82.20
C ALA A 305 -69.29 6.63 82.70
N ASN A 306 -70.21 6.91 81.77
CA ASN A 306 -71.58 7.33 82.09
C ASN A 306 -72.35 6.24 82.82
N VAL A 307 -72.33 4.99 82.34
CA VAL A 307 -72.96 3.84 83.03
C VAL A 307 -72.37 3.64 84.42
N SER A 308 -71.05 3.80 84.60
CA SER A 308 -70.41 3.70 85.92
C SER A 308 -70.89 4.78 86.87
N HIS A 309 -71.07 6.02 86.39
CA HIS A 309 -71.64 7.12 87.17
C HIS A 309 -73.12 6.87 87.52
N GLU A 310 -73.91 6.46 86.53
CA GLU A 310 -75.34 6.15 86.66
C GLU A 310 -75.60 4.98 87.60
N LEU A 311 -74.71 3.98 87.67
CA LEU A 311 -74.83 2.86 88.61
C LEU A 311 -74.33 3.19 90.02
N ARG A 312 -73.33 4.09 90.14
CA ARG A 312 -72.83 4.52 91.45
C ARG A 312 -73.89 5.25 92.24
N THR A 313 -74.73 6.07 91.60
CA THR A 313 -75.82 6.81 92.26
C THR A 313 -76.85 5.90 92.98
N PRO A 314 -77.53 4.95 92.31
CA PRO A 314 -78.46 4.02 92.96
C PRO A 314 -77.73 3.05 93.88
N ALA A 315 -76.51 2.60 93.57
CA ALA A 315 -75.73 1.77 94.49
C ALA A 315 -75.42 2.52 95.80
N THR A 316 -75.09 3.81 95.72
CA THR A 316 -74.87 4.68 96.89
C THR A 316 -76.16 4.88 97.67
N ALA A 317 -77.30 5.04 96.99
CA ALA A 317 -78.61 5.14 97.62
C ALA A 317 -79.02 3.83 98.35
N ILE A 318 -78.85 2.67 97.70
CA ILE A 318 -79.10 1.35 98.29
C ILE A 318 -78.18 1.09 99.47
N LEU A 319 -76.89 1.44 99.36
CA LEU A 319 -75.93 1.37 100.49
C LEU A 319 -76.36 2.29 101.63
N GLY A 320 -76.81 3.51 101.34
CA GLY A 320 -77.35 4.45 102.32
C GLY A 320 -78.57 3.88 103.05
N GLU A 321 -79.55 3.35 102.31
CA GLU A 321 -80.74 2.71 102.88
C GLU A 321 -80.42 1.43 103.65
N ALA A 322 -79.49 0.61 103.16
CA ALA A 322 -79.02 -0.57 103.87
C ALA A 322 -78.29 -0.19 105.17
N GLN A 323 -77.48 0.87 105.16
CA GLN A 323 -76.84 1.42 106.35
C GLN A 323 -77.87 1.99 107.34
N ILE A 324 -78.90 2.70 106.87
CA ILE A 324 -80.00 3.20 107.71
C ILE A 324 -80.77 2.04 108.34
N THR A 325 -81.08 1.00 107.56
CA THR A 325 -81.78 -0.20 108.03
C THR A 325 -80.94 -1.00 109.02
N LEU A 326 -79.64 -1.17 108.76
CA LEU A 326 -78.69 -1.79 109.71
C LEU A 326 -78.55 -0.99 111.01
N ARG A 327 -78.60 0.34 110.92
CA ARG A 327 -78.56 1.25 112.08
C ARG A 327 -79.89 1.27 112.85
N SER A 328 -81.02 1.12 112.15
CA SER A 328 -82.36 0.96 112.74
C SER A 328 -82.49 -0.36 113.50
N ARG A 329 -81.89 -1.45 113.01
CA ARG A 329 -81.92 -2.76 113.68
C ARG A 329 -81.06 -2.82 114.96
N GLN A 330 -80.20 -1.83 115.21
CA GLN A 330 -79.50 -1.68 116.48
C GLN A 330 -80.24 -0.81 117.51
N ASN A 331 -81.33 -0.14 117.12
CA ASN A 331 -82.01 0.87 117.95
C ASN A 331 -83.49 0.53 118.27
N SER A 332 -83.93 -0.74 118.16
CA SER A 332 -85.34 -1.11 118.39
C SER A 332 -85.56 -2.33 119.27
N ASP A 333 -84.70 -2.57 120.26
CA ASP A 333 -84.95 -3.55 121.34
C ASP A 333 -84.81 -2.96 122.76
N GLU A 334 -84.68 -1.64 122.90
CA GLU A 334 -84.84 -0.95 124.20
C GLU A 334 -85.69 0.32 124.00
N GLU A 335 -86.68 0.52 124.89
CA GLU A 335 -87.68 1.62 124.98
C GLU A 335 -88.91 1.51 124.04
N TYR A 336 -90.17 1.30 124.45
CA TYR A 336 -90.90 1.52 125.71
C TYR A 336 -92.11 0.57 125.82
N ARG A 337 -92.31 0.03 127.04
CA ARG A 337 -93.57 -0.29 127.75
C ARG A 337 -94.70 -1.08 127.07
#